data_AF-A0A7V9RRQ1-F1
#
_entry.id   AF-A0A7V9RRQ1-F1
#
_cell.length_a   1.000
_cell.length_b   1.000
_cell.length_c   1.000
_cell.angle_alpha   90.00
_cell.angle_beta   90.00
_cell.angle_gamma   90.00
#
_symmetry.space_group_name_H-M   'P 1'
#
loop_
_entity.id
_entity.type
_entity.pdbx_description
1 polymer ?
#
loop_
_entity_poly.entity_id
_entity_poly.type
_entity_poly.pdbx_seq_one_letter_code
_entity_poly.pdbx_strand_id
1 'polypeptide(L)'
;MSGEMDGSVRIAWEADGFVGVRVVAARRPASELAEYARRVADAALFNRTTQTLRSALRHEFGGAFDFDTGVGRGDWRDGHLVVTFHPPRGTPNHQI
;
A
#
# COMPACT_ATOMS: atom_id res chain seq x y z
N MET A 1 10.58 -18.88 14.47
CA MET A 1 10.21 -17.50 14.85
C MET A 1 9.20 -17.03 13.83
N SER A 2 7.93 -17.11 14.19
CA SER A 2 6.79 -16.88 13.30
C SER A 2 6.68 -15.39 13.03
N GLY A 3 7.18 -14.94 11.88
CA GLY A 3 6.81 -13.63 11.36
C GLY A 3 5.32 -13.67 11.11
N GLU A 4 4.56 -12.91 11.90
CA GLU A 4 3.21 -12.51 11.55
C GLU A 4 3.18 -12.22 10.05
N MET A 5 2.41 -13.00 9.29
CA MET A 5 2.03 -12.63 7.92
C MET A 5 1.01 -11.49 8.05
N ASP A 6 1.41 -10.41 8.71
CA ASP A 6 0.71 -9.13 8.66
C ASP A 6 0.66 -8.84 7.16
N GLY A 7 -0.55 -8.87 6.58
CA GLY A 7 -0.80 -8.82 5.13
C GLY A 7 -0.44 -7.46 4.53
N SER A 8 0.73 -6.96 4.88
CA SER A 8 1.29 -5.70 4.48
C SER A 8 2.79 -5.79 4.18
N VAL A 9 3.23 -5.00 3.22
CA VAL A 9 4.64 -4.83 2.85
C VAL A 9 5.04 -3.40 3.18
N ARG A 10 6.25 -3.25 3.71
CA ARG A 10 6.83 -1.97 4.09
C ARG A 10 7.87 -1.56 3.05
N ILE A 11 7.76 -0.34 2.56
CA ILE A 11 8.65 0.25 1.57
C ILE A 11 9.27 1.48 2.21
N ALA A 12 10.60 1.54 2.25
CA ALA A 12 11.31 2.74 2.68
C ALA A 12 11.13 3.83 1.62
N TRP A 13 10.60 4.99 2.02
CA TRP A 13 10.35 6.11 1.13
C TRP A 13 10.34 7.39 1.96
N GLU A 14 11.48 8.06 2.04
CA GLU A 14 11.60 9.30 2.80
C GLU A 14 11.22 10.49 1.91
N ALA A 15 10.00 10.99 2.01
CA ALA A 15 9.55 12.13 1.22
C ALA A 15 8.32 12.79 1.87
N ASP A 16 8.13 14.10 1.62
CA ASP A 16 6.94 14.84 2.07
C ASP A 16 6.70 14.79 3.60
N GLY A 17 7.77 14.56 4.39
CA GLY A 17 7.69 14.41 5.85
C GLY A 17 7.31 13.00 6.33
N PHE A 18 7.25 12.02 5.43
CA PHE A 18 7.02 10.62 5.73
C PHE A 18 8.32 9.83 5.52
N VAL A 19 8.52 8.77 6.30
CA VAL A 19 9.71 7.89 6.18
C VAL A 19 9.43 6.62 5.38
N GLY A 20 8.20 6.44 4.89
CA GLY A 20 7.87 5.31 4.03
C GLY A 20 6.40 4.99 3.84
N VAL A 21 6.17 3.88 3.14
CA VAL A 21 4.86 3.43 2.66
C VAL A 21 4.60 2.01 3.14
N ARG A 22 3.46 1.82 3.80
CA ARG A 22 2.89 0.51 4.14
C ARG A 22 1.84 0.16 3.10
N VAL A 23 2.09 -0.88 2.32
CA VAL A 23 1.14 -1.44 1.36
C VAL A 23 0.38 -2.55 2.04
N VAL A 24 -0.94 -2.48 2.05
CA VAL A 24 -1.81 -3.47 2.69
C VAL A 24 -2.73 -4.07 1.62
N ALA A 25 -2.82 -5.39 1.59
CA ALA A 25 -3.77 -6.10 0.73
C ALA A 25 -4.43 -7.22 1.53
N ALA A 26 -5.35 -6.84 2.41
CA ALA A 26 -6.04 -7.79 3.27
C ALA A 26 -6.81 -8.82 2.41
N ARG A 27 -6.70 -10.11 2.80
CA ARG A 27 -7.34 -11.26 2.12
C ARG A 27 -6.77 -11.61 0.73
N ARG A 28 -5.59 -11.09 0.35
CA ARG A 28 -4.87 -11.48 -0.87
C ARG A 28 -3.76 -12.49 -0.58
N PRO A 29 -3.42 -13.36 -1.55
CA PRO A 29 -2.21 -14.17 -1.45
C PRO A 29 -0.97 -13.27 -1.42
N ALA A 30 0.08 -13.73 -0.73
CA ALA A 30 1.32 -12.97 -0.56
C ALA A 30 2.00 -12.59 -1.90
N SER A 31 1.79 -13.38 -2.96
CA SER A 31 2.28 -13.09 -4.31
C SER A 31 1.63 -11.84 -4.90
N GLU A 32 0.31 -11.70 -4.81
CA GLU A 32 -0.40 -10.50 -5.28
C GLU A 32 0.02 -9.27 -4.47
N LEU A 33 0.15 -9.41 -3.13
CA LEU A 33 0.64 -8.32 -2.27
C LEU A 33 2.06 -7.88 -2.67
N ALA A 34 2.95 -8.81 -3.01
CA ALA A 34 4.30 -8.51 -3.47
C ALA A 34 4.30 -7.77 -4.83
N GLU A 35 3.41 -8.14 -5.75
CA GLU A 35 3.25 -7.43 -7.02
C GLU A 35 2.73 -6.00 -6.83
N TYR A 36 1.71 -5.81 -5.98
CA TYR A 36 1.23 -4.48 -5.61
C TYR A 36 2.34 -3.65 -4.97
N ALA A 37 3.06 -4.22 -4.01
CA ALA A 37 4.15 -3.53 -3.34
C ALA A 37 5.28 -3.14 -4.31
N ARG A 38 5.62 -4.02 -5.26
CA ARG A 38 6.63 -3.73 -6.29
C ARG A 38 6.23 -2.53 -7.14
N ARG A 39 4.97 -2.46 -7.58
CA ARG A 39 4.46 -1.34 -8.39
C ARG A 39 4.37 -0.04 -7.59
N VAL A 40 3.93 -0.12 -6.33
CA VAL A 40 3.97 1.03 -5.42
C VAL A 40 5.39 1.52 -5.21
N ALA A 41 6.37 0.62 -5.05
CA ALA A 41 7.77 0.98 -4.92
C ALA A 41 8.29 1.68 -6.19
N ASP A 42 7.95 1.17 -7.38
CA ASP A 42 8.32 1.78 -8.65
C ASP A 42 7.76 3.21 -8.78
N ALA A 43 6.48 3.41 -8.48
CA ALA A 43 5.88 4.73 -8.45
C ALA A 43 6.54 5.65 -7.40
N ALA A 44 6.90 5.12 -6.23
CA ALA A 44 7.54 5.86 -5.15
C ALA A 44 8.98 6.30 -5.48
N LEU A 45 9.68 5.62 -6.42
CA LEU A 45 11.00 6.04 -6.89
C LEU A 45 10.95 7.40 -7.60
N PHE A 46 9.92 7.63 -8.40
CA PHE A 46 9.80 8.83 -9.24
C PHE A 46 8.95 9.94 -8.60
N ASN A 47 8.07 9.60 -7.66
CA ASN A 47 7.15 10.53 -7.03
C ASN A 47 7.56 10.80 -5.58
N ARG A 48 8.09 12.01 -5.32
CA ARG A 48 8.66 12.41 -4.02
C ARG A 48 7.71 13.27 -3.17
N THR A 49 6.44 13.34 -3.55
CA THR A 49 5.38 13.97 -2.74
C THR A 49 4.17 13.05 -2.63
N THR A 50 3.40 13.17 -1.55
CA THR A 50 2.16 12.38 -1.37
C THR A 50 1.19 12.57 -2.53
N GLN A 51 1.05 13.81 -3.01
CA GLN A 51 0.12 14.16 -4.08
C GLN A 51 0.51 13.56 -5.43
N THR A 52 1.81 13.57 -5.76
CA THR A 52 2.32 12.97 -7.00
C THR A 52 2.23 11.45 -6.95
N LEU A 53 2.59 10.85 -5.81
CA LEU A 53 2.47 9.41 -5.60
C LEU A 53 1.01 8.94 -5.70
N ARG A 54 0.08 9.63 -5.03
CA ARG A 54 -1.35 9.32 -5.11
C ARG A 54 -1.88 9.40 -6.54
N SER A 55 -1.46 10.41 -7.31
CA SER A 55 -1.85 10.56 -8.71
C SER A 55 -1.33 9.43 -9.59
N ALA A 56 -0.06 9.05 -9.42
CA ALA A 56 0.55 7.93 -10.14
C ALA A 56 -0.15 6.60 -9.83
N LEU A 57 -0.40 6.32 -8.55
CA LEU A 57 -1.13 5.12 -8.11
C LEU A 57 -2.57 5.11 -8.65
N ARG A 58 -3.23 6.27 -8.69
CA ARG A 58 -4.58 6.39 -9.25
C ARG A 58 -4.61 6.11 -10.75
N HIS A 59 -3.59 6.56 -11.48
CA HIS A 59 -3.44 6.27 -12.90
C HIS A 59 -3.19 4.77 -13.15
N GLU A 60 -2.37 4.13 -12.30
CA GLU A 60 -2.02 2.72 -12.46
C GLU A 60 -3.13 1.75 -12.03
N PHE A 61 -3.80 2.02 -10.90
CA PHE A 61 -4.75 1.09 -10.27
C PHE A 61 -6.22 1.51 -10.40
N GLY A 62 -6.51 2.59 -11.11
CA GLY A 62 -7.89 3.04 -11.37
C GLY A 62 -8.70 3.41 -10.11
N GLY A 63 -8.04 3.62 -8.97
CA GLY A 63 -8.69 3.94 -7.69
C GLY A 63 -9.15 2.73 -6.87
N ALA A 64 -8.69 1.51 -7.16
CA ALA A 64 -8.96 0.31 -6.36
C ALA A 64 -8.14 0.26 -5.04
N PHE A 65 -7.85 1.41 -4.45
CA PHE A 65 -7.09 1.54 -3.22
C PHE A 65 -7.53 2.75 -2.40
N ASP A 66 -7.34 2.64 -1.10
CA ASP A 66 -7.37 3.75 -0.15
C ASP A 66 -5.95 4.27 0.09
N PHE A 67 -5.82 5.57 0.31
CA PHE A 67 -4.54 6.26 0.49
C PHE A 67 -4.66 7.18 1.70
N ASP A 68 -4.05 6.76 2.80
CA ASP A 68 -4.15 7.41 4.10
C ASP A 68 -2.77 7.71 4.68
N THR A 69 -2.71 8.59 5.67
CA THR A 69 -1.50 8.93 6.41
C THR A 69 -1.56 8.30 7.80
N GLY A 70 -0.70 7.32 8.06
CA GLY A 70 -0.54 6.70 9.37
C GLY A 70 0.50 7.43 10.22
N VAL A 71 0.13 7.77 11.45
CA VAL A 71 1.08 8.18 12.49
C VAL A 71 0.96 7.22 13.66
N GLY A 72 2.08 6.63 14.09
CA GLY A 72 2.19 6.01 15.42
C GLY A 72 1.47 4.69 15.66
N ARG A 73 1.75 3.64 14.85
CA ARG A 73 1.61 2.26 15.33
C ARG A 73 2.76 1.37 14.83
N GLY A 74 3.48 0.76 15.77
CA GLY A 74 4.62 -0.13 15.50
C GLY A 74 5.97 0.60 15.43
N ASP A 75 6.93 0.02 14.71
CA ASP A 75 8.33 0.50 14.58
C ASP A 75 8.45 1.88 13.87
N TRP A 76 7.37 2.33 13.23
CA TRP A 76 7.28 3.59 12.51
C TRP A 76 6.92 4.72 13.48
N ARG A 77 7.94 5.22 14.18
CA ARG A 77 7.81 6.38 15.08
C ARG A 77 7.63 7.68 14.29
N ASP A 78 8.19 7.72 13.09
CA ASP A 78 7.96 8.78 12.10
C ASP A 78 6.75 8.44 11.20
N GLY A 79 6.09 9.48 10.67
CA GLY A 79 4.89 9.33 9.85
C GLY A 79 5.11 8.42 8.64
N HIS A 80 4.09 7.65 8.28
CA HIS A 80 4.11 6.81 7.08
C HIS A 80 2.81 6.92 6.29
N LEU A 81 2.88 6.52 5.03
CA LEU A 81 1.70 6.38 4.18
C LEU A 81 1.16 4.97 4.26
N VAL A 82 -0.16 4.84 4.21
CA VAL A 82 -0.84 3.55 4.15
C VAL A 82 -1.60 3.48 2.83
N VAL A 83 -1.24 2.49 2.00
CA VAL A 83 -1.90 2.20 0.73
C VAL A 83 -2.64 0.88 0.89
N THR A 84 -3.96 0.91 0.95
CA THR A 84 -4.78 -0.28 1.15
C THR A 84 -5.48 -0.68 -0.14
N PHE A 85 -5.12 -1.81 -0.73
CA PHE A 85 -5.78 -2.33 -1.92
C PHE A 85 -7.06 -3.08 -1.57
N HIS A 86 -8.15 -2.75 -2.29
CA HIS A 86 -9.44 -3.42 -2.14
C HIS A 86 -9.63 -4.50 -3.21
N PRO A 87 -10.43 -5.55 -2.93
CA PRO A 87 -10.91 -6.42 -4.01
C PRO A 87 -11.70 -5.59 -5.03
N PRO A 88 -11.58 -5.86 -6.34
CA PRO A 88 -12.45 -5.23 -7.33
C PRO A 88 -13.90 -5.54 -6.95
N ARG A 89 -14.79 -4.54 -6.98
CA ARG A 89 -16.23 -4.73 -6.81
C ARG A 89 -16.74 -5.55 -7.99
N GLY A 90 -16.65 -6.88 -7.90
CA GLY A 90 -16.85 -7.73 -9.07
C GLY A 90 -16.48 -9.19 -8.86
N THR A 91 -16.89 -9.79 -7.75
CA THR A 91 -17.31 -11.19 -7.80
C THR A 91 -18.52 -11.27 -6.89
N PRO A 92 -19.76 -11.44 -7.41
CA PRO A 92 -20.83 -11.84 -6.53
C PRO A 92 -20.35 -13.10 -5.81
N ASN A 93 -20.36 -13.05 -4.49
CA ASN A 93 -20.27 -14.25 -3.70
C ASN A 93 -21.54 -15.03 -4.06
N HIS A 94 -21.48 -15.88 -5.10
CA HIS A 94 -22.54 -16.84 -5.39
C HIS A 94 -22.41 -17.89 -4.30
N GLN A 95 -22.86 -17.53 -3.09
CA GLN A 95 -23.14 -18.50 -2.06
C GLN A 95 -24.27 -19.36 -2.63
N ILE A 96 -23.87 -20.59 -3.00
CA ILE A 96 -24.66 -21.83 -3.00
C ILE A 96 -26.09 -21.76 -3.54
#